data_AF-A0A7W1GWY8-F1
#
_entry.id   AF-A0A7W1GWY8-F1
#
_cell.length_a   1.000
_cell.length_b   1.000
_cell.length_c   1.000
_cell.angle_alpha   90.00
_cell.angle_beta   90.00
_cell.angle_gamma   90.00
#
_symmetry.space_group_name_H-M   'P 1'
#
loop_
_entity.id
_entity.type
_entity.pdbx_description
1 polymer ?
#
loop_
_entity_poly.entity_id
_entity_poly.type
_entity_poly.pdbx_seq_one_letter_code
_entity_poly.pdbx_strand_id
1 'polypeptide(L)'
;MRSVATAAVILFAACSPSQEPFLISKNETLSAAALNTKAAAHFKGKYALPKATFAVDIYNVAYDSVDWLGRKRKLTGCVAFPQGSAPRGVVLFYHGTISDRRLSPSRYNGSQTETEAELAIGAFATAGFAVAAPDYIGLGDSPGAHPYPLASINGSSGIDLLRIVRPMAKQLNVSVGPKDYVAGYSEG
;
A
#
# COMPACT_ATOMS: atom_id res chain seq x y z
N MET A 1 7.91 3.40 -29.32
CA MET A 1 8.86 2.53 -28.60
C MET A 1 8.38 2.46 -27.15
N ARG A 2 7.91 1.29 -26.69
CA ARG A 2 7.35 1.14 -25.34
C ARG A 2 8.50 1.06 -24.34
N SER A 3 8.57 2.03 -23.43
CA SER A 3 9.54 2.04 -22.34
C SER A 3 9.25 0.85 -21.42
N VAL A 4 10.19 -0.08 -21.32
CA VAL A 4 10.15 -1.16 -20.34
C VAL A 4 10.68 -0.57 -19.03
N ALA A 5 9.78 -0.20 -18.12
CA ALA A 5 10.17 0.19 -16.78
C ALA A 5 10.87 -1.01 -16.11
N THR A 6 12.17 -0.86 -15.86
CA THR A 6 12.97 -1.89 -15.21
C THR A 6 12.68 -1.79 -13.71
N ALA A 7 11.90 -2.72 -13.17
CA ALA A 7 11.64 -2.78 -11.73
C ALA A 7 12.94 -3.14 -11.00
N ALA A 8 13.52 -2.18 -10.27
CA ALA A 8 14.64 -2.45 -9.39
C ALA A 8 14.11 -3.17 -8.13
N VAL A 9 14.28 -4.50 -8.08
CA VAL A 9 14.05 -5.27 -6.87
C VAL A 9 15.27 -5.11 -5.98
N ILE A 10 15.12 -4.43 -4.85
CA ILE A 10 16.22 -4.25 -3.90
C ILE A 10 16.01 -5.18 -2.71
N LEU A 11 16.96 -6.09 -2.52
CA LEU A 11 17.03 -7.00 -1.38
C LEU A 11 17.87 -6.32 -0.29
N PHE A 12 17.24 -5.86 0.79
CA PHE A 12 17.97 -5.28 1.93
C PHE A 12 17.94 -6.24 3.12
N ALA A 13 19.12 -6.73 3.52
CA ALA A 13 19.29 -7.47 4.76
C ALA A 13 19.27 -6.51 5.96
N ALA A 14 18.39 -6.74 6.94
CA ALA A 14 18.33 -5.94 8.17
C ALA A 14 19.51 -6.27 9.09
N CYS A 15 20.14 -5.24 9.66
CA CYS A 15 21.28 -5.35 10.58
C CYS A 15 20.85 -5.60 12.05
N SER A 16 19.68 -6.22 12.27
CA SER A 16 19.18 -6.54 13.61
C SER A 16 18.49 -7.91 13.60
N PRO A 17 18.80 -8.81 14.57
CA PRO A 17 18.38 -10.21 14.54
C PRO A 17 16.86 -10.45 14.72
N SER A 18 16.04 -9.39 14.80
CA SER A 18 14.60 -9.47 15.03
C SER A 18 13.74 -8.96 13.87
N GLN A 19 14.34 -8.53 12.75
CA GLN A 19 13.58 -8.00 11.60
C GLN A 19 13.74 -8.93 10.41
N GLU A 20 12.71 -9.76 10.19
CA GLU A 20 12.60 -10.66 9.05
C GLU A 20 12.61 -9.84 7.74
N PRO A 21 13.26 -10.33 6.67
CA PRO A 21 13.47 -9.56 5.45
C PRO A 21 12.15 -9.32 4.71
N PHE A 22 11.88 -8.06 4.38
CA PHE A 22 10.84 -7.64 3.44
C PHE A 22 11.48 -7.21 2.12
N LEU A 23 10.74 -7.40 1.02
CA LEU A 23 11.16 -6.95 -0.31
C LEU A 23 10.42 -5.68 -0.66
N ILE A 24 11.13 -4.71 -1.21
CA ILE A 24 10.56 -3.48 -1.74
C ILE A 24 10.81 -3.44 -3.25
N SER A 25 9.76 -3.16 -4.01
CA SER A 25 9.85 -2.75 -5.40
C SER A 25 9.16 -1.40 -5.56
N LYS A 26 9.89 -0.39 -6.05
CA LYS A 26 9.27 0.89 -6.41
C LYS A 26 8.46 0.68 -7.68
N ASN A 27 7.17 0.95 -7.61
CA ASN A 27 6.27 0.71 -8.73
C ASN A 27 6.14 1.95 -9.63
N GLU A 28 5.85 3.11 -9.04
CA GLU A 28 5.66 4.36 -9.78
C GLU A 28 5.82 5.59 -8.86
N THR A 29 6.06 6.76 -9.45
CA THR A 29 5.84 8.06 -8.80
C THR A 29 4.65 8.76 -9.48
N LEU A 30 3.55 8.93 -8.75
CA LEU A 30 2.41 9.71 -9.23
C LEU A 30 2.63 11.19 -8.96
N SER A 31 2.63 12.02 -10.00
CA SER A 31 2.68 13.47 -9.84
C SER A 31 1.40 14.01 -9.19
N ALA A 32 1.52 15.16 -8.53
CA ALA A 32 0.36 15.88 -7.99
C ALA A 32 -0.72 16.13 -9.07
N ALA A 33 -0.30 16.48 -10.28
CA ALA A 33 -1.22 16.67 -11.42
C ALA A 33 -1.94 15.37 -11.80
N ALA A 34 -1.23 14.24 -11.86
CA ALA A 34 -1.83 12.94 -12.17
C ALA A 34 -2.86 12.52 -11.11
N LEU A 35 -2.54 12.68 -9.82
CA LEU A 35 -3.47 12.41 -8.72
C LEU A 35 -4.73 13.26 -8.81
N ASN A 36 -4.59 14.56 -9.09
CA ASN A 36 -5.73 15.46 -9.25
C ASN A 36 -6.60 15.09 -10.46
N THR A 37 -6.01 14.72 -11.58
CA THR A 37 -6.73 14.26 -12.78
C THR A 37 -7.52 12.99 -12.48
N LYS A 38 -6.90 12.02 -11.79
CA LYS A 38 -7.54 10.76 -11.39
C LYS A 38 -8.70 10.98 -10.42
N ALA A 39 -8.50 11.80 -9.40
CA ALA A 39 -9.56 12.18 -8.46
C ALA A 39 -10.75 12.84 -9.18
N ALA A 40 -10.48 13.80 -10.06
CA ALA A 40 -11.53 14.47 -10.83
C ALA A 40 -12.32 13.50 -11.72
N ALA A 41 -11.62 12.56 -12.37
CA ALA A 41 -12.25 11.54 -13.21
C ALA A 41 -13.13 10.57 -12.40
N HIS A 42 -12.61 10.06 -11.27
CA HIS A 42 -13.31 9.09 -10.43
C HIS A 42 -14.59 9.70 -9.80
N PHE A 43 -14.46 10.88 -9.21
CA PHE A 43 -15.56 11.52 -8.49
C PHE A 43 -16.46 12.39 -9.39
N LYS A 44 -16.11 12.57 -10.67
CA LYS A 44 -16.84 13.41 -11.64
C LYS A 44 -17.12 14.81 -11.08
N GLY A 45 -16.19 15.36 -10.30
CA GLY A 45 -16.31 16.66 -9.63
C GLY A 45 -17.36 16.74 -8.51
N LYS A 46 -17.99 15.63 -8.11
CA LYS A 46 -19.05 15.62 -7.08
C LYS A 46 -18.53 15.71 -5.64
N TYR A 47 -17.28 15.31 -5.42
CA TYR A 47 -16.67 15.27 -4.10
C TYR A 47 -15.42 16.14 -4.05
N ALA A 48 -15.30 16.94 -3.00
CA ALA A 48 -14.17 17.82 -2.78
C ALA A 48 -13.05 17.07 -2.06
N LEU A 49 -12.25 16.30 -2.81
CA LEU A 49 -11.00 15.79 -2.28
C LEU A 49 -9.97 16.92 -2.13
N PRO A 50 -9.08 16.87 -1.12
CA PRO A 50 -7.93 17.76 -1.05
C PRO A 50 -7.14 17.70 -2.36
N LYS A 51 -6.81 18.88 -2.92
CA LYS A 51 -5.97 18.95 -4.10
C LYS A 51 -4.58 18.46 -3.74
N ALA A 52 -4.08 17.47 -4.47
CA ALA A 52 -2.70 17.05 -4.33
C ALA A 52 -1.76 18.21 -4.69
N THR A 53 -0.84 18.55 -3.78
CA THR A 53 0.21 19.55 -3.98
C THR A 53 1.60 18.94 -4.12
N PHE A 54 1.73 17.63 -3.86
CA PHE A 54 2.99 16.89 -3.94
C PHE A 54 2.81 15.58 -4.71
N ALA A 55 3.91 15.07 -5.25
CA ALA A 55 3.93 13.73 -5.82
C ALA A 55 3.91 12.66 -4.72
N VAL A 56 3.55 11.44 -5.09
CA VAL A 56 3.49 10.28 -4.19
C VAL A 56 4.29 9.15 -4.81
N ASP A 57 5.26 8.62 -4.06
CA ASP A 57 5.96 7.40 -4.42
C ASP A 57 5.15 6.18 -3.98
N ILE A 58 4.95 5.23 -4.89
CA ILE A 58 4.19 4.01 -4.67
C ILE A 58 5.14 2.82 -4.71
N TYR A 59 5.01 1.96 -3.72
CA TYR A 59 5.82 0.78 -3.57
C TYR A 59 4.96 -0.46 -3.38
N ASN A 60 5.37 -1.54 -4.02
CA ASN A 60 4.86 -2.86 -3.75
C ASN A 60 5.83 -3.55 -2.78
N VAL A 61 5.28 -4.19 -1.77
CA VAL A 61 6.08 -4.86 -0.75
C VAL A 61 5.64 -6.29 -0.57
N ALA A 62 6.62 -7.16 -0.28
CA ALA A 62 6.37 -8.52 0.18
C ALA A 62 6.90 -8.66 1.61
N TYR A 63 6.07 -9.22 2.50
CA TYR A 63 6.34 -9.30 3.94
C TYR A 63 5.85 -10.62 4.53
N ASP A 64 6.38 -10.99 5.69
CA ASP A 64 5.93 -12.16 6.44
C ASP A 64 4.66 -11.87 7.24
N SER A 65 3.77 -12.85 7.26
CA SER A 65 2.58 -12.91 8.08
C SER A 65 2.27 -14.37 8.42
N VAL A 66 1.08 -14.65 8.92
CA VAL A 66 0.63 -15.99 9.31
C VAL A 66 -0.77 -16.30 8.77
N ASP A 67 -1.03 -17.57 8.49
CA ASP A 67 -2.40 -18.03 8.19
C ASP A 67 -3.20 -18.37 9.45
N TRP A 68 -4.45 -18.82 9.26
CA TRP A 68 -5.36 -19.20 10.34
C TRP A 68 -4.90 -20.38 11.20
N LEU A 69 -3.84 -21.08 10.81
CA LEU A 69 -3.20 -22.13 11.59
C LEU A 69 -1.87 -21.66 12.21
N GLY A 70 -1.57 -20.36 12.15
CA GLY A 70 -0.31 -19.79 12.65
C GLY A 70 0.90 -20.11 11.78
N ARG A 71 0.71 -20.65 10.58
CA ARG A 71 1.83 -21.03 9.70
C ARG A 71 2.33 -19.80 8.96
N LYS A 72 3.66 -19.64 8.86
CA LYS A 72 4.28 -18.54 8.11
C LYS A 72 3.76 -18.47 6.67
N ARG A 73 3.42 -17.26 6.22
CA ARG A 73 3.00 -16.93 4.86
C ARG A 73 3.72 -15.66 4.40
N LYS A 74 4.02 -15.60 3.11
CA LYS A 74 4.41 -14.34 2.46
C LYS A 74 3.15 -13.70 1.90
N LEU A 75 2.91 -12.46 2.29
CA LEU A 75 1.86 -11.60 1.76
C LEU A 75 2.47 -10.44 0.99
N THR A 76 1.64 -9.79 0.20
CA THR A 76 1.98 -8.57 -0.52
C THR A 76 1.07 -7.42 -0.11
N GLY A 77 1.52 -6.20 -0.39
CA GLY A 77 0.75 -4.99 -0.15
C GLY A 77 1.33 -3.79 -0.88
N CYS A 78 0.63 -2.67 -0.76
CA CYS A 78 1.04 -1.38 -1.28
C CYS A 78 1.41 -0.44 -0.13
N VAL A 79 2.51 0.29 -0.28
CA VAL A 79 2.91 1.37 0.61
C VAL A 79 3.15 2.62 -0.23
N ALA A 80 2.55 3.74 0.17
CA ALA A 80 2.69 5.01 -0.52
C ALA A 80 3.23 6.08 0.43
N PHE A 81 4.21 6.86 -0.06
CA PHE A 81 4.82 7.97 0.68
C PHE A 81 4.65 9.28 -0.12
N PRO A 82 4.00 10.32 0.43
CA PRO A 82 3.99 11.63 -0.19
C PRO A 82 5.40 12.26 -0.16
N GLN A 83 5.75 12.95 -1.24
CA GLN A 83 6.99 13.72 -1.34
C GLN A 83 6.86 15.11 -0.73
N GLY A 84 7.99 15.78 -0.50
CA GLY A 84 8.05 17.18 -0.09
C GLY A 84 7.96 17.45 1.41
N SER A 85 7.42 16.53 2.21
CA SER A 85 7.47 16.60 3.67
C SER A 85 7.35 15.22 4.32
N ALA A 86 7.77 15.13 5.58
CA ALA A 86 7.60 13.93 6.39
C ALA A 86 6.10 13.62 6.58
N PRO A 87 5.62 12.41 6.26
CA PRO A 87 4.22 12.08 6.50
C PRO A 87 3.86 12.17 7.99
N ARG A 88 2.66 12.66 8.30
CA ARG A 88 2.18 12.94 9.67
C ARG A 88 1.99 11.66 10.51
N GLY A 89 1.85 10.53 9.83
CA GLY A 89 1.60 9.20 10.38
C GLY A 89 1.32 8.23 9.24
N VAL A 90 0.91 7.01 9.59
CA VAL A 90 0.53 5.97 8.64
C VAL A 90 -0.98 5.73 8.72
N VAL A 91 -1.66 5.73 7.59
CA VAL A 91 -3.01 5.20 7.45
C VAL A 91 -2.92 3.78 6.94
N LEU A 92 -3.28 2.81 7.79
CA LEU A 92 -3.51 1.42 7.39
C LEU A 92 -4.91 1.33 6.80
N PHE A 93 -4.98 1.14 5.48
CA PHE A 93 -6.22 1.06 4.72
C PHE A 93 -6.51 -0.40 4.34
N TYR A 94 -7.62 -0.91 4.83
CA TYR A 94 -8.14 -2.24 4.51
C TYR A 94 -9.11 -2.15 3.32
N HIS A 95 -8.84 -2.89 2.25
CA HIS A 95 -9.70 -2.87 1.06
C HIS A 95 -10.94 -3.75 1.24
N GLY A 96 -11.99 -3.44 0.49
CA GLY A 96 -13.22 -4.21 0.37
C GLY A 96 -13.05 -5.50 -0.45
N THR A 97 -14.17 -6.12 -0.82
CA THR A 97 -14.15 -7.42 -1.49
C THR A 97 -13.46 -7.37 -2.85
N ILE A 98 -12.40 -8.17 -3.02
CA ILE A 98 -11.69 -8.34 -4.28
C ILE A 98 -11.78 -9.80 -4.74
N SER A 99 -12.34 -10.02 -5.94
CA SER A 99 -12.41 -11.33 -6.59
C SER A 99 -11.32 -11.54 -7.65
N ASP A 100 -10.67 -10.47 -8.11
CA ASP A 100 -9.59 -10.50 -9.09
C ASP A 100 -8.27 -10.03 -8.45
N ARG A 101 -7.29 -10.93 -8.36
CA ARG A 101 -5.96 -10.67 -7.76
C ARG A 101 -5.19 -9.54 -8.46
N ARG A 102 -5.60 -9.14 -9.68
CA ARG A 102 -5.03 -8.00 -10.40
C ARG A 102 -5.49 -6.64 -9.83
N LEU A 103 -6.54 -6.63 -9.03
CA LEU A 103 -7.06 -5.44 -8.35
C LEU A 103 -6.55 -5.29 -6.92
N SER A 104 -5.78 -6.26 -6.40
CA SER A 104 -5.16 -6.18 -5.08
C SER A 104 -4.25 -4.95 -4.96
N PRO A 105 -4.18 -4.29 -3.79
CA PRO A 105 -3.35 -3.09 -3.60
C PRO A 105 -1.93 -3.18 -4.14
N SER A 106 -1.20 -4.28 -3.94
CA SER A 106 0.18 -4.47 -4.43
C SER A 106 0.31 -4.50 -5.96
N ARG A 107 -0.79 -4.53 -6.70
CA ARG A 107 -0.77 -4.41 -8.16
C ARG A 107 -0.87 -2.98 -8.62
N TYR A 108 -1.23 -2.05 -7.73
CA TYR A 108 -1.42 -0.66 -8.07
C TYR A 108 -0.12 0.01 -8.48
N ASN A 109 -0.01 0.35 -9.77
CA ASN A 109 1.16 0.98 -10.39
C ASN A 109 0.84 2.39 -10.92
N GLY A 110 -0.26 2.99 -10.47
CA GLY A 110 -0.71 4.29 -10.94
C GLY A 110 -1.42 4.28 -12.28
N SER A 111 -1.34 3.21 -13.09
CA SER A 111 -2.08 3.14 -14.36
C SER A 111 -3.52 2.66 -14.18
N GLN A 112 -3.81 1.85 -13.16
CA GLN A 112 -5.17 1.43 -12.87
C GLN A 112 -6.03 2.61 -12.42
N THR A 113 -7.32 2.50 -12.73
CA THR A 113 -8.35 3.45 -12.31
C THR A 113 -9.44 2.71 -11.55
N GLU A 114 -10.12 3.41 -10.64
CA GLU A 114 -11.27 2.91 -9.88
C GLU A 114 -10.94 1.74 -8.94
N THR A 115 -9.68 1.63 -8.53
CA THR A 115 -9.27 0.70 -7.46
C THR A 115 -9.32 1.40 -6.11
N GLU A 116 -9.61 0.66 -5.04
CA GLU A 116 -9.61 1.26 -3.69
C GLU A 116 -8.22 1.74 -3.25
N ALA A 117 -7.14 1.11 -3.75
CA ALA A 117 -5.78 1.59 -3.52
C ALA A 117 -5.56 3.00 -4.10
N GLU A 118 -6.04 3.26 -5.32
CA GLU A 118 -6.02 4.60 -5.92
C GLU A 118 -6.76 5.61 -5.04
N LEU A 119 -7.95 5.25 -4.56
CA LEU A 119 -8.78 6.12 -3.73
C LEU A 119 -8.12 6.41 -2.38
N ALA A 120 -7.60 5.40 -1.70
CA ALA A 120 -6.94 5.54 -0.42
C ALA A 120 -5.67 6.40 -0.55
N ILE A 121 -4.84 6.18 -1.57
CA ILE A 121 -3.67 7.00 -1.86
C ILE A 121 -4.09 8.44 -2.19
N GLY A 122 -5.07 8.60 -3.07
CA GLY A 122 -5.58 9.91 -3.47
C GLY A 122 -6.18 10.72 -2.32
N ALA A 123 -6.82 10.07 -1.34
CA ALA A 123 -7.43 10.73 -0.20
C ALA A 123 -6.43 11.00 0.94
N PHE A 124 -5.63 10.00 1.33
CA PHE A 124 -4.80 10.07 2.52
C PHE A 124 -3.37 10.53 2.23
N ALA A 125 -2.75 10.08 1.13
CA ALA A 125 -1.39 10.49 0.81
C ALA A 125 -1.31 11.97 0.44
N THR A 126 -2.28 12.47 -0.31
CA THR A 126 -2.41 13.90 -0.65
C THR A 126 -2.68 14.78 0.57
N ALA A 127 -3.29 14.23 1.62
CA ALA A 127 -3.49 14.87 2.91
C ALA A 127 -2.23 14.80 3.83
N GLY A 128 -1.12 14.24 3.34
CA GLY A 128 0.17 14.21 4.04
C GLY A 128 0.37 12.99 4.96
N PHE A 129 -0.32 11.87 4.69
CA PHE A 129 -0.12 10.61 5.41
C PHE A 129 0.64 9.59 4.54
N ALA A 130 1.40 8.71 5.17
CA ALA A 130 1.81 7.48 4.49
C ALA A 130 0.58 6.57 4.42
N VAL A 131 0.45 5.78 3.36
CA VAL A 131 -0.66 4.82 3.21
C VAL A 131 -0.06 3.42 3.13
N ALA A 132 -0.64 2.48 3.86
CA ALA A 132 -0.30 1.07 3.79
C ALA A 132 -1.59 0.28 3.54
N ALA A 133 -1.62 -0.54 2.50
CA ALA A 133 -2.78 -1.34 2.12
C ALA A 133 -2.36 -2.80 1.85
N PRO A 134 -2.76 -3.76 2.71
CA PRO A 134 -2.42 -5.17 2.53
C PRO A 134 -3.29 -5.82 1.45
N ASP A 135 -2.81 -6.88 0.78
CA ASP A 135 -3.65 -7.62 -0.17
C ASP A 135 -4.57 -8.66 0.46
N TYR A 136 -4.34 -9.05 1.72
CA TYR A 136 -4.89 -10.26 2.37
C TYR A 136 -4.34 -11.60 1.84
N ILE A 137 -4.52 -12.63 2.64
CA ILE A 137 -4.17 -14.01 2.26
C ILE A 137 -5.02 -14.47 1.08
N GLY A 138 -4.40 -15.17 0.13
CA GLY A 138 -5.04 -15.66 -1.11
C GLY A 138 -5.19 -14.62 -2.22
N LEU A 139 -4.82 -13.36 -1.97
CA LEU A 139 -4.81 -12.26 -2.93
C LEU A 139 -3.37 -11.82 -3.23
N GLY A 140 -3.18 -10.85 -4.13
CA GLY A 140 -1.84 -10.41 -4.53
C GLY A 140 -0.99 -11.56 -5.06
N ASP A 141 0.18 -11.78 -4.46
CA ASP A 141 1.05 -12.94 -4.73
C ASP A 141 0.82 -14.13 -3.76
N SER A 142 0.03 -13.97 -2.69
CA SER A 142 -0.23 -15.04 -1.71
C SER A 142 -1.03 -16.18 -2.35
N PRO A 143 -0.50 -17.42 -2.43
CA PRO A 143 -1.18 -18.53 -3.11
C PRO A 143 -2.47 -18.95 -2.40
N GLY A 144 -3.31 -19.69 -3.12
CA GLY A 144 -4.60 -20.19 -2.62
C GLY A 144 -5.75 -19.22 -2.86
N ALA A 145 -6.94 -19.61 -2.43
CA ALA A 145 -8.13 -18.77 -2.49
C ALA A 145 -8.18 -17.85 -1.27
N HIS A 146 -8.72 -16.65 -1.46
CA HIS A 146 -9.01 -15.74 -0.36
C HIS A 146 -10.14 -16.30 0.50
N PRO A 147 -9.92 -16.56 1.80
CA PRO A 147 -10.92 -17.10 2.71
C PRO A 147 -11.87 -15.99 3.17
N TYR A 148 -12.85 -15.66 2.33
CA TYR A 148 -13.83 -14.61 2.59
C TYR A 148 -14.99 -15.08 3.50
N PRO A 149 -15.31 -14.39 4.62
CA PRO A 149 -14.50 -13.40 5.36
C PRO A 149 -13.74 -14.03 6.55
N LEU A 150 -12.50 -13.58 6.81
CA LEU A 150 -11.72 -13.94 8.00
C LEU A 150 -11.13 -12.68 8.67
N ALA A 151 -11.94 -12.01 9.50
CA ALA A 151 -11.58 -10.73 10.13
C ALA A 151 -10.23 -10.75 10.88
N SER A 152 -9.94 -11.79 11.66
CA SER A 152 -8.67 -11.89 12.41
C SER A 152 -7.45 -12.01 11.49
N ILE A 153 -7.59 -12.68 10.35
CA ILE A 153 -6.50 -12.90 9.38
C ILE A 153 -6.31 -11.68 8.49
N ASN A 154 -7.39 -11.06 8.03
CA ASN A 154 -7.33 -9.78 7.33
C ASN A 154 -6.67 -8.73 8.23
N GLY A 155 -7.13 -8.60 9.48
CA GLY A 155 -6.55 -7.72 10.48
C GLY A 155 -5.04 -7.94 10.68
N SER A 156 -4.62 -9.20 10.86
CA SER A 156 -3.20 -9.55 11.01
C SER A 156 -2.37 -9.19 9.78
N SER A 157 -2.90 -9.39 8.57
CA SER A 157 -2.23 -9.00 7.32
C SER A 157 -1.85 -7.51 7.32
N GLY A 158 -2.79 -6.65 7.74
CA GLY A 158 -2.52 -5.21 7.84
C GLY A 158 -1.55 -4.82 8.95
N ILE A 159 -1.65 -5.46 10.13
CA ILE A 159 -0.73 -5.22 11.25
C ILE A 159 0.70 -5.61 10.87
N ASP A 160 0.88 -6.74 10.20
CA ASP A 160 2.19 -7.21 9.73
C ASP A 160 2.79 -6.29 8.67
N LEU A 161 1.96 -5.79 7.75
CA LEU A 161 2.38 -4.74 6.81
C LEU A 161 2.81 -3.47 7.54
N LEU A 162 2.00 -3.00 8.50
CA LEU A 162 2.28 -1.77 9.25
C LEU A 162 3.63 -1.83 10.00
N ARG A 163 4.01 -3.01 10.50
CA ARG A 163 5.31 -3.25 11.17
C ARG A 163 6.51 -2.99 10.27
N ILE A 164 6.38 -3.12 8.94
CA ILE A 164 7.48 -2.88 8.00
C ILE A 164 7.50 -1.46 7.42
N VAL A 165 6.43 -0.67 7.55
CA VAL A 165 6.32 0.67 6.94
C VAL A 165 7.40 1.64 7.43
N ARG A 166 7.59 1.78 8.75
CA ARG A 166 8.62 2.67 9.31
C ARG A 166 10.05 2.17 9.06
N PRO A 167 10.35 0.86 9.19
CA PRO A 167 11.63 0.29 8.75
C PRO A 167 11.95 0.56 7.27
N MET A 168 10.97 0.35 6.39
CA MET A 168 11.05 0.70 4.97
C MET A 168 11.30 2.19 4.77
N ALA A 169 10.56 3.05 5.46
CA ALA A 169 10.73 4.50 5.36
C ALA A 169 12.15 4.93 5.75
N LYS A 170 12.71 4.35 6.83
CA LYS A 170 14.10 4.58 7.24
C LYS A 170 15.09 4.18 6.14
N GLN A 171 14.90 3.03 5.49
CA GLN A 171 15.75 2.59 4.37
C GLN A 171 15.66 3.54 3.15
N LEU A 172 14.49 4.12 2.93
CA LEU A 172 14.22 5.09 1.87
C LEU A 172 14.58 6.53 2.25
N ASN A 173 15.14 6.76 3.43
CA ASN A 173 15.42 8.10 4.00
C ASN A 173 14.17 9.00 4.11
N VAL A 174 13.00 8.39 4.35
CA VAL A 174 11.73 9.07 4.63
C VAL A 174 11.47 9.05 6.13
N SER A 175 11.29 10.22 6.73
CA SER A 175 10.84 10.32 8.13
C SER A 175 9.32 10.23 8.20
N VAL A 176 8.77 9.36 9.05
CA VAL A 176 7.31 9.17 9.20
C VAL A 176 6.91 9.43 10.65
N GLY A 177 5.84 10.18 10.85
CA GLY A 177 5.29 10.48 12.17
C GLY A 177 4.88 9.22 12.95
N PRO A 178 4.77 9.31 14.29
CA PRO A 178 4.61 8.14 15.15
C PRO A 178 3.16 7.63 15.23
N LYS A 179 2.19 8.34 14.65
CA LYS A 179 0.76 8.00 14.76
C LYS A 179 0.37 7.01 13.67
N ASP A 180 -0.47 6.05 14.06
CA ASP A 180 -1.13 5.11 13.16
C ASP A 180 -2.63 5.35 13.18
N TYR A 181 -3.25 5.25 12.02
CA TYR A 181 -4.67 5.42 11.78
C TYR A 181 -5.16 4.20 11.01
N VAL A 182 -6.42 3.81 11.23
CA VAL A 182 -7.04 2.69 10.54
C VAL A 182 -8.27 3.19 9.79
N ALA A 183 -8.40 2.77 8.55
CA ALA A 183 -9.57 2.99 7.71
C ALA A 183 -9.84 1.74 6.88
N GLY A 184 -11.08 1.56 6.46
CA GLY A 184 -11.48 0.44 5.62
C GLY A 184 -12.83 0.70 4.98
N TYR A 185 -13.17 -0.09 3.97
CA TYR A 185 -14.48 -0.02 3.33
C TYR A 185 -15.02 -1.43 3.04
N SER A 186 -16.31 -1.63 3.29
CA SER A 186 -17.02 -2.89 3.03
C SER A 186 -16.47 -4.09 3.83
N GLU A 187 -15.60 -4.91 3.23
CA GLU A 187 -14.93 -6.01 3.93
C GLU A 187 -13.82 -5.52 4.86
N GLY A 188 -13.17 -4.40 4.47
CA GLY A 188 -12.02 -3.83 5.17
C GLY A 188 -12.37 -3.05 6.42
#